data_AF-A0A525VXC5-F1
#
_entry.id   AF-A0A525VXC5-F1
#
_cell.length_a   1.000
_cell.length_b   1.000
_cell.length_c   1.000
_cell.angle_alpha   90.00
_cell.angle_beta   90.00
_cell.angle_gamma   90.00
#
_symmetry.space_group_name_H-M   'P 1'
#
loop_
_entity.id
_entity.type
_entity.pdbx_description
1 polymer ?
#
loop_
_entity_poly.entity_id
_entity_poly.type
_entity_poly.pdbx_seq_one_letter_code
_entity_poly.pdbx_strand_id
1 'polypeptide(L)'
;MIQETNAPNGLFAELRKLSPVVTGGLLRMRQQAYRDGAVAAKYKLLTVMTISIAIRCEPCIRAYVKMAQAKDVSQDELIEFLEVAMTMLSEEQ
;
A
#
# COMPACT_ATOMS: atom_id res chain seq x y z
N MET A 1 -16.54 6.40 -0.10
CA MET A 1 -16.73 4.99 0.34
C MET A 1 -15.39 4.42 0.75
N ILE A 2 -15.21 4.23 2.06
CA ILE A 2 -14.00 3.65 2.67
C ILE A 2 -14.08 2.15 2.41
N GLN A 3 -13.11 1.58 1.68
CA GLN A 3 -13.19 0.18 1.29
C GLN A 3 -13.13 -0.76 2.50
N GLU A 4 -14.11 -1.66 2.51
CA GLU A 4 -14.47 -2.66 3.51
C GLU A 4 -13.40 -3.73 3.76
N THR A 5 -12.16 -3.58 3.32
CA THR A 5 -11.18 -4.69 3.37
C THR A 5 -10.69 -5.02 4.79
N ASN A 6 -10.86 -4.11 5.74
CA ASN A 6 -10.55 -4.31 7.17
C ASN A 6 -11.79 -4.19 8.09
N ALA A 7 -13.00 -4.03 7.54
CA ALA A 7 -14.21 -4.07 8.35
C ALA A 7 -14.50 -5.51 8.82
N PRO A 8 -15.05 -5.72 10.04
CA PRO A 8 -15.37 -7.06 10.53
C PRO A 8 -16.31 -7.87 9.61
N ASN A 9 -17.05 -7.20 8.72
CA ASN A 9 -17.96 -7.80 7.73
C ASN A 9 -17.48 -7.59 6.27
N GLY A 10 -16.18 -7.35 6.06
CA GLY A 10 -15.60 -7.13 4.73
C GLY A 10 -15.45 -8.39 3.88
N LEU A 11 -15.45 -8.26 2.56
CA LEU A 11 -15.22 -9.38 1.63
C LEU A 11 -13.91 -10.14 1.92
N PHE A 12 -12.85 -9.42 2.32
CA PHE A 12 -11.58 -10.05 2.71
C PHE A 12 -11.68 -10.81 4.04
N ALA A 13 -12.51 -10.34 4.97
CA ALA A 13 -12.76 -11.02 6.25
C ALA A 13 -13.53 -12.34 6.02
N GLU A 14 -14.53 -12.35 5.12
CA GLU A 14 -15.22 -13.57 4.70
C GLU A 14 -14.27 -14.55 3.98
N LEU A 15 -13.46 -14.06 3.04
CA LEU A 15 -12.45 -14.89 2.37
C LEU A 15 -11.45 -15.52 3.36
N ARG A 16 -11.10 -14.81 4.43
CA ARG A 16 -10.21 -15.34 5.48
C ARG A 16 -10.83 -16.50 6.25
N LYS A 17 -12.15 -16.49 6.48
CA LYS A 17 -12.87 -17.61 7.10
C LYS A 17 -12.86 -18.84 6.19
N LEU A 18 -13.06 -18.64 4.89
CA LEU A 18 -13.14 -19.71 3.89
C LEU A 18 -11.76 -20.26 3.47
N SER A 19 -10.71 -19.44 3.48
CA SER A 19 -9.35 -19.82 3.06
C SER A 19 -8.28 -19.31 4.03
N PRO A 20 -8.23 -19.84 5.27
CA PRO A 20 -7.38 -19.30 6.34
C PRO A 20 -5.89 -19.53 6.10
N VAL A 21 -5.50 -20.62 5.43
CA VAL A 21 -4.09 -20.96 5.19
C VAL A 21 -3.45 -19.93 4.26
N VAL A 22 -4.09 -19.67 3.12
CA VAL A 22 -3.57 -18.76 2.09
C VAL A 22 -3.64 -17.31 2.57
N THR A 23 -4.80 -16.87 3.06
CA THR A 23 -4.98 -15.48 3.54
C THR A 23 -4.12 -15.17 4.75
N GLY A 24 -3.92 -16.14 5.66
CA GLY A 24 -3.00 -16.03 6.78
C GLY A 24 -1.55 -15.92 6.33
N GLY A 25 -1.13 -16.70 5.33
CA GLY A 25 0.19 -16.60 4.70
C GLY A 25 0.44 -15.22 4.10
N LEU A 26 -0.51 -14.72 3.30
CA LEU A 26 -0.45 -13.38 2.70
C LEU A 26 -0.31 -12.28 3.75
N LEU A 27 -1.07 -12.36 4.85
CA LEU A 27 -1.00 -11.37 5.93
C LEU A 27 0.38 -11.38 6.60
N ARG A 28 0.92 -12.56 6.93
CA ARG A 28 2.26 -12.68 7.54
C ARG A 28 3.34 -12.15 6.61
N MET A 29 3.25 -12.45 5.31
CA MET A 29 4.17 -11.94 4.30
C MET A 29 4.13 -10.40 4.26
N ARG A 30 2.95 -9.80 4.21
CA ARG A 30 2.78 -8.33 4.24
C ARG A 30 3.35 -7.71 5.52
N GLN A 31 3.00 -8.25 6.68
CA GLN A 31 3.50 -7.77 7.98
C GLN A 31 5.03 -7.80 8.02
N GLN A 32 5.63 -8.91 7.56
CA GLN A 32 7.07 -9.07 7.54
C GLN A 32 7.76 -8.13 6.55
N ALA A 33 7.15 -7.87 5.38
CA ALA A 33 7.72 -6.97 4.37
C ALA A 33 7.73 -5.51 4.86
N TYR A 34 6.62 -5.04 5.44
CA TYR A 34 6.45 -3.64 5.85
C TYR A 34 7.01 -3.27 7.22
N ARG A 35 7.55 -4.23 7.98
CA ARG A 35 8.20 -3.95 9.27
C ARG A 35 9.43 -3.07 9.09
N ASP A 36 9.83 -2.40 10.16
CA ASP A 36 11.07 -1.63 10.18
C ASP A 36 12.32 -2.51 10.07
N GLY A 37 13.39 -1.99 9.50
CA GLY A 37 14.65 -2.72 9.31
C GLY A 37 15.72 -1.85 8.67
N ALA A 38 16.59 -2.44 7.83
CA ALA A 38 17.62 -1.69 7.10
C ALA A 38 17.03 -0.56 6.23
N VAL A 39 15.80 -0.73 5.75
CA VAL A 39 15.00 0.33 5.14
C VAL A 39 13.85 0.64 6.08
N ALA A 40 13.71 1.93 6.41
CA ALA A 40 12.64 2.38 7.29
C ALA A 40 11.26 2.04 6.71
N ALA A 41 10.32 1.67 7.56
CA ALA A 41 8.99 1.22 7.17
C ALA A 41 8.18 2.30 6.42
N LYS A 42 8.54 3.59 6.58
CA LYS A 42 7.92 4.69 5.83
C LYS A 42 8.32 4.69 4.35
N TYR A 43 9.58 4.38 4.04
CA TYR A 43 10.04 4.32 2.66
C TYR A 43 9.43 3.12 1.92
N LYS A 44 9.29 1.97 2.58
CA LYS A 44 8.58 0.81 2.00
C LYS A 44 7.13 1.12 1.66
N LEU A 45 6.48 1.94 2.49
CA LEU A 45 5.11 2.40 2.27
C LEU A 45 5.01 3.34 1.07
N LEU A 46 5.93 4.31 0.97
CA LEU A 46 6.01 5.20 -0.18
C LEU A 46 6.34 4.43 -1.48
N THR A 47 7.22 3.43 -1.42
CA THR A 47 7.52 2.57 -2.58
C THR A 47 6.28 1.82 -3.07
N VAL A 48 5.49 1.18 -2.20
CA VAL A 48 4.28 0.49 -2.66
C VAL A 48 3.22 1.45 -3.18
N MET A 49 3.17 2.69 -2.66
CA MET A 49 2.31 3.73 -3.21
C MET A 49 2.71 4.04 -4.66
N THR A 50 4.00 4.27 -4.94
CA THR A 50 4.52 4.48 -6.31
C THR A 50 4.23 3.27 -7.21
N ILE A 51 4.43 2.04 -6.73
CA ILE A 51 4.08 0.81 -7.48
C ILE A 51 2.58 0.77 -7.79
N SER A 52 1.73 1.17 -6.83
CA SER A 52 0.27 1.21 -7.01
C SER A 52 -0.15 2.19 -8.10
N ILE A 53 0.57 3.32 -8.22
CA ILE A 53 0.40 4.30 -9.30
C ILE A 53 0.84 3.69 -10.64
N ALA A 54 2.02 3.07 -10.69
CA ALA A 54 2.56 2.44 -11.89
C ALA A 54 1.63 1.35 -12.45
N ILE A 55 1.06 0.50 -11.59
CA ILE A 55 0.09 -0.53 -12.02
C ILE A 55 -1.36 0.00 -12.16
N ARG A 56 -1.57 1.30 -11.95
CA ARG A 56 -2.87 1.99 -12.05
C ARG A 56 -3.96 1.38 -11.16
N CYS A 57 -3.59 0.88 -9.98
CA CYS A 57 -4.53 0.33 -9.00
C CYS A 57 -5.13 1.46 -8.15
N GLU A 58 -6.17 2.14 -8.64
CA GLU A 58 -6.86 3.22 -7.90
C GLU A 58 -7.21 2.89 -6.42
N PRO A 59 -7.79 1.71 -6.10
CA PRO A 59 -8.06 1.38 -4.70
C PRO A 59 -6.78 1.24 -3.87
N CYS A 60 -5.70 0.72 -4.46
CA CYS A 60 -4.40 0.63 -3.80
C CYS A 60 -3.81 2.02 -3.54
N ILE A 61 -3.85 2.91 -4.55
CA ILE A 61 -3.37 4.30 -4.43
C ILE A 61 -4.08 4.99 -3.26
N ARG A 62 -5.42 4.93 -3.23
CA ARG A 62 -6.22 5.53 -2.17
C ARG A 62 -5.87 4.97 -0.78
N ALA A 63 -5.65 3.66 -0.67
CA ALA A 63 -5.29 3.02 0.59
C ALA A 63 -3.89 3.46 1.07
N TYR A 64 -2.88 3.40 0.19
CA TYR A 64 -1.51 3.70 0.58
C TYR A 64 -1.25 5.19 0.79
N VAL A 65 -1.91 6.08 0.06
CA VAL A 65 -1.85 7.54 0.32
C VAL A 65 -2.41 7.84 1.72
N LYS A 66 -3.56 7.26 2.09
CA LYS A 66 -4.11 7.42 3.45
C LYS A 66 -3.19 6.87 4.53
N MET A 67 -2.58 5.71 4.27
CA MET A 67 -1.61 5.13 5.20
C MET A 67 -0.35 5.99 5.33
N ALA A 68 0.11 6.61 4.24
CA ALA A 68 1.27 7.51 4.27
C ALA A 68 0.96 8.76 5.09
N GLN A 69 -0.21 9.39 4.88
CA GLN A 69 -0.68 10.53 5.67
C GLN A 69 -0.85 10.23 7.16
N ALA A 70 -1.20 8.99 7.51
CA ALA A 70 -1.36 8.56 8.90
C ALA A 70 -0.04 8.17 9.59
N LYS A 71 1.06 8.11 8.83
CA LYS A 71 2.40 7.74 9.32
C LYS A 71 3.29 8.98 9.34
N ASP A 72 4.47 8.90 9.94
CA ASP A 72 5.47 9.99 10.00
C ASP A 72 6.14 10.28 8.64
N VAL A 73 5.36 10.34 7.56
CA VAL A 73 5.77 10.74 6.22
C VAL A 73 5.48 12.24 6.08
N SER A 74 6.50 13.03 5.75
CA SER A 74 6.28 14.45 5.49
C SER A 74 5.60 14.68 4.15
N GLN A 75 4.99 15.85 3.97
CA GLN A 75 4.41 16.24 2.69
C GLN A 75 5.50 16.32 1.59
N ASP A 76 6.70 16.78 1.93
CA ASP A 76 7.83 16.86 1.00
C ASP A 76 8.26 15.46 0.54
N GLU A 77 8.40 14.50 1.47
CA GLU A 77 8.70 13.10 1.12
C GLU A 77 7.63 12.50 0.19
N LEU A 78 6.35 12.82 0.44
CA LEU A 78 5.26 12.37 -0.42
C LEU A 78 5.37 12.95 -1.84
N ILE A 79 5.67 14.24 -1.96
CA ILE A 79 5.82 14.94 -3.25
C ILE A 79 6.98 14.34 -4.05
N GLU A 80 8.16 14.18 -3.44
CA GLU A 80 9.34 13.60 -4.12
C GLU A 80 9.04 12.21 -4.71
N PHE A 81 8.33 11.35 -3.96
CA PHE A 81 7.95 10.03 -4.47
C PHE A 81 6.88 10.07 -5.58
N LEU A 82 5.99 11.06 -5.56
CA LEU A 82 5.01 11.28 -6.63
C LEU A 82 5.68 11.79 -7.90
N GLU A 83 6.68 12.68 -7.78
CA GLU A 83 7.49 13.14 -8.91
C GLU A 83 8.16 11.97 -9.62
N VAL A 84 8.80 11.07 -8.87
CA VAL A 84 9.38 9.83 -9.42
C VAL A 84 8.31 8.95 -10.11
N ALA A 85 7.11 8.86 -9.55
CA ALA A 85 6.01 8.12 -10.18
C ALA A 85 5.59 8.74 -11.52
N MET A 86 5.53 10.07 -11.58
CA MET A 86 5.13 10.81 -12.78
C MET A 86 6.18 10.73 -13.89
N THR A 87 7.47 10.83 -13.56
CA THR A 87 8.54 10.72 -14.57
C THR A 87 8.48 9.38 -15.29
N MET A 88 8.29 8.30 -14.54
CA MET A 88 8.16 6.94 -15.11
C MET A 88 6.94 6.80 -16.03
N LEU A 89 5.83 7.48 -15.71
CA LEU A 89 4.62 7.42 -16.54
C LEU A 89 4.67 8.33 -17.78
N SER A 90 5.52 9.37 -17.77
CA SER A 90 5.65 10.31 -18.90
C SER A 90 6.45 9.74 -20.07
N GLU A 91 7.31 8.75 -19.85
CA GLU A 91 8.12 8.11 -20.91
C GLU A 91 7.32 7.07 -21.73
N GLU A 92 6.11 6.71 -21.28
CA GLU A 92 5.23 5.75 -21.94
C GLU A 92 4.21 6.39 -22.91
N GLN A 93 4.30 7.71 -23.17
CA GLN A 93 3.44 8.43 -24.13
C GLN A 93 4.15 8.79 -25.43
#